data_AF-A0A1Y2T1C7-F1
#
_entry.id   AF-A0A1Y2T1C7-F1
#
_cell.length_a   1.000
_cell.length_b   1.000
_cell.length_c   1.000
_cell.angle_alpha   90.00
_cell.angle_beta   90.00
_cell.angle_gamma   90.00
#
_symmetry.space_group_name_H-M   'P 1'
#
loop_
_entity.id
_entity.type
_entity.pdbx_description
1 polymer ?
#
loop_
_entity_poly.entity_id
_entity_poly.type
_entity_poly.pdbx_seq_one_letter_code
_entity_poly.pdbx_strand_id
1 'polypeptide(L)'
;MMDGVAATRELKRRGSAAGVIILTTFDDDEYIFEGIAAGARGYLLKDAEYDELSQAIRTVAKGESLLQPQITTRVLKEFSRLSSLAATRPKPQPLAEPLTERETEVLRLMASGASNQDIAEKLFIGQGTVKHHVRAIFAKLGARDRVHAILLAQELNLV
;
A
#
# COMPACT_ATOMS: atom_id res chain seq x y z
N MET A 1 18.65 18.12 4.21
CA MET A 1 19.50 17.58 3.12
C MET A 1 18.68 16.51 2.42
N MET A 2 18.66 16.45 1.08
CA MET A 2 17.88 15.47 0.30
C MET A 2 18.77 14.27 -0.04
N ASP A 3 18.34 13.05 0.30
CA ASP A 3 19.04 11.81 -0.06
C ASP A 3 18.73 11.37 -1.51
N GLY A 4 19.39 10.29 -1.98
CA GLY A 4 19.24 9.78 -3.34
C GLY A 4 17.84 9.24 -3.67
N VAL A 5 17.15 8.65 -2.69
CA VAL A 5 15.78 8.12 -2.88
C VAL A 5 14.80 9.30 -3.00
N ALA A 6 14.91 10.29 -2.12
CA ALA A 6 14.13 11.51 -2.15
C ALA A 6 14.35 12.30 -3.45
N ALA A 7 15.60 12.37 -3.93
CA ALA A 7 15.92 12.98 -5.22
C ALA A 7 15.28 12.22 -6.40
N THR A 8 15.33 10.89 -6.38
CA THR A 8 14.69 10.03 -7.39
C THR A 8 13.18 10.27 -7.44
N ARG A 9 12.54 10.31 -6.26
CA ARG A 9 11.10 10.56 -6.12
C ARG A 9 10.72 11.93 -6.66
N GLU A 10 11.52 12.95 -6.39
CA GLU A 10 11.29 14.31 -6.89
C GLU A 10 11.47 14.42 -8.41
N LEU A 11 12.47 13.75 -9.00
CA LEU A 11 12.64 13.69 -10.45
C LEU A 11 11.42 13.05 -11.14
N LYS A 12 10.92 11.95 -10.58
CA LYS A 12 9.69 11.29 -11.08
C LYS A 12 8.47 12.19 -10.94
N ARG A 13 8.30 12.87 -9.79
CA ARG A 13 7.19 13.80 -9.54
C ARG A 13 7.16 14.96 -10.53
N ARG A 14 8.34 15.42 -10.98
CA ARG A 14 8.49 16.47 -12.00
C ARG A 14 8.30 15.98 -13.44
N GLY A 15 8.03 14.69 -13.66
CA GLY A 15 7.88 14.11 -14.99
C GLY A 15 9.19 14.01 -15.77
N SER A 16 10.33 13.92 -15.09
CA SER A 16 11.63 13.75 -15.75
C SER A 16 11.68 12.44 -16.55
N ALA A 17 12.16 12.50 -17.78
CA ALA A 17 12.40 11.32 -18.61
C ALA A 17 13.69 10.56 -18.21
N ALA A 18 14.52 11.15 -17.35
CA ALA A 18 15.80 10.57 -16.96
C ALA A 18 15.64 9.17 -16.36
N GLY A 19 16.48 8.25 -16.82
CA GLY A 19 16.67 6.98 -16.13
C GLY A 19 17.57 7.18 -14.90
N VAL A 20 17.16 6.64 -13.76
CA VAL A 20 17.90 6.78 -12.50
C VAL A 20 18.55 5.45 -12.14
N ILE A 21 19.84 5.51 -11.85
CA ILE A 21 20.65 4.40 -11.36
C ILE A 21 21.10 4.73 -9.95
N ILE A 22 20.84 3.83 -9.00
CA ILE A 22 21.28 3.94 -7.61
C ILE A 22 22.53 3.08 -7.42
N LEU A 23 23.56 3.70 -6.85
CA LEU A 23 24.78 3.02 -6.38
C LEU A 23 24.71 2.91 -4.86
N THR A 24 24.60 1.67 -4.37
CA THR A 24 24.42 1.40 -2.94
C THR A 24 25.61 0.65 -2.36
N THR A 25 25.87 0.82 -1.07
CA THR A 25 26.62 -0.21 -0.33
C THR A 25 25.65 -1.34 0.00
N PHE A 26 26.16 -2.54 0.25
CA PHE A 26 25.39 -3.79 0.37
C PHE A 26 24.43 -3.84 1.56
N ASP A 27 24.32 -2.78 2.34
CA ASP A 27 24.09 -2.91 3.78
C ASP A 27 22.64 -2.58 4.15
N ASP A 28 21.84 -2.05 3.21
CA ASP A 28 20.49 -1.59 3.52
C ASP A 28 19.46 -1.99 2.45
N ASP A 29 18.75 -3.09 2.76
CA ASP A 29 17.66 -3.63 1.95
C ASP A 29 16.52 -2.60 1.80
N GLU A 30 16.23 -1.81 2.83
CA GLU A 30 15.12 -0.86 2.84
C GLU A 30 15.30 0.22 1.75
N TYR A 31 16.51 0.76 1.60
CA TYR A 31 16.82 1.76 0.57
C TYR A 31 16.72 1.22 -0.86
N ILE A 32 17.01 -0.07 -1.07
CA ILE A 32 16.82 -0.70 -2.38
C ILE A 32 15.34 -0.64 -2.76
N PHE A 33 14.47 -1.11 -1.87
CA PHE A 33 13.02 -1.12 -2.12
C PHE A 33 12.44 0.28 -2.25
N GLU A 34 12.85 1.20 -1.38
CA GLU A 34 12.38 2.59 -1.45
C GLU A 34 12.77 3.27 -2.75
N GLY A 35 13.99 3.04 -3.24
CA GLY A 35 14.39 3.58 -4.53
C GLY A 35 13.59 2.97 -5.70
N ILE A 36 13.21 1.68 -5.63
CA ILE A 36 12.50 0.99 -6.72
C ILE A 36 11.10 1.61 -6.77
N ALA A 37 10.47 1.76 -5.60
CA ALA A 37 9.20 2.46 -5.46
C ALA A 37 9.29 3.92 -5.93
N ALA A 38 10.40 4.60 -5.64
CA ALA A 38 10.68 5.96 -6.11
C ALA A 38 10.87 6.05 -7.64
N GLY A 39 11.15 4.95 -8.32
CA GLY A 39 11.25 4.84 -9.79
C GLY A 39 12.67 4.72 -10.34
N ALA A 40 13.65 4.32 -9.53
CA ALA A 40 14.95 3.94 -10.04
C ALA A 40 14.84 2.71 -10.96
N ARG A 41 15.60 2.70 -12.04
CA ARG A 41 15.63 1.62 -13.05
C ARG A 41 16.93 0.83 -13.04
N GLY A 42 18.00 1.38 -12.44
CA GLY A 42 19.27 0.69 -12.27
C GLY A 42 19.67 0.56 -10.81
N TYR A 43 20.19 -0.60 -10.44
CA TYR A 43 20.78 -0.85 -9.12
C TYR A 43 22.10 -1.57 -9.26
N LEU A 44 23.14 -0.91 -8.79
CA LEU A 44 24.46 -1.49 -8.68
C LEU A 44 25.06 -1.18 -7.31
N LEU A 45 26.06 -1.96 -6.98
CA LEU A 45 26.83 -1.82 -5.78
C LEU A 45 27.95 -0.80 -6.03
N LYS A 46 28.39 -0.12 -4.96
CA LYS A 46 29.43 0.93 -5.10
C LYS A 46 30.78 0.40 -5.56
N ASP A 47 31.02 -0.90 -5.44
CA ASP A 47 32.20 -1.61 -5.92
C ASP A 47 32.03 -2.21 -7.33
N ALA A 48 30.92 -1.90 -8.02
CA ALA A 48 30.70 -2.35 -9.38
C ALA A 48 31.84 -1.92 -10.31
N GLU A 49 32.25 -2.83 -11.19
CA GLU A 49 33.30 -2.58 -12.17
C GLU A 49 32.84 -1.54 -13.21
N TYR A 50 33.79 -0.82 -13.81
CA TYR A 50 33.48 0.23 -14.80
C TYR A 50 32.63 -0.25 -15.97
N ASP A 51 32.87 -1.48 -16.43
CA ASP A 51 32.12 -2.08 -17.53
C ASP A 51 30.67 -2.38 -17.13
N GLU A 52 30.44 -2.80 -15.89
CA GLU A 52 29.11 -3.06 -15.34
C GLU A 52 28.29 -1.77 -15.23
N LEU A 53 28.91 -0.70 -14.70
CA LEU A 53 28.27 0.61 -14.62
C LEU A 53 27.95 1.14 -16.03
N SER A 54 28.89 1.01 -16.96
CA SER A 54 28.71 1.44 -18.35
C SER A 54 27.58 0.68 -19.04
N GLN A 55 27.48 -0.63 -18.79
CA GLN A 55 26.37 -1.46 -19.27
C GLN A 55 25.04 -0.99 -18.67
N ALA A 56 24.99 -0.75 -17.36
CA ALA A 56 23.78 -0.28 -16.69
C ALA A 56 23.27 1.04 -17.24
N ILE A 57 24.16 2.01 -17.47
CA ILE A 57 23.82 3.29 -18.08
C ILE A 57 23.18 3.07 -19.46
N ARG A 58 23.79 2.24 -20.31
CA ARG A 58 23.27 1.95 -21.65
C ARG A 58 21.92 1.24 -21.62
N THR A 59 21.73 0.28 -20.72
CA THR A 59 20.46 -0.44 -20.53
C THR A 59 19.35 0.51 -20.08
N VAL A 60 19.61 1.30 -19.04
CA VAL A 60 18.63 2.25 -18.49
C VAL A 60 18.29 3.37 -19.49
N ALA A 61 19.26 3.82 -20.27
CA ALA A 61 19.04 4.78 -21.35
C ALA A 61 18.11 4.25 -22.45
N LYS A 62 18.05 2.93 -22.68
CA LYS A 62 17.09 2.30 -23.61
C LYS A 62 15.68 2.16 -23.02
N GLY A 63 15.48 2.56 -21.77
CA GLY A 63 14.21 2.43 -21.06
C GLY A 63 14.03 1.11 -20.33
N GLU A 64 15.06 0.25 -20.32
CA GLU A 64 15.07 -1.02 -19.61
C GLU A 64 15.53 -0.83 -18.15
N SER A 65 15.42 -1.89 -17.35
CA SER A 65 15.90 -1.91 -15.96
C SER A 65 17.03 -2.92 -15.80
N LEU A 66 17.98 -2.63 -14.91
CA LEU A 66 19.10 -3.52 -14.60
C LEU A 66 19.32 -3.60 -13.09
N LEU A 67 19.39 -4.82 -12.57
CA LEU A 67 19.72 -5.12 -11.18
C LEU A 67 20.91 -6.09 -11.16
N GLN A 68 21.96 -5.79 -10.40
CA GLN A 68 23.05 -6.75 -10.18
C GLN A 68 22.53 -8.02 -9.47
N PRO A 69 23.13 -9.21 -9.71
CA PRO A 69 22.62 -10.49 -9.22
C PRO A 69 22.34 -10.55 -7.71
N GLN A 70 23.21 -9.93 -6.91
CA GLN A 70 23.07 -9.89 -5.44
C GLN A 70 21.84 -9.09 -5.00
N ILE A 71 21.53 -7.99 -5.69
CA ILE A 71 20.34 -7.17 -5.45
C ILE A 71 19.08 -7.90 -5.93
N THR A 72 19.14 -8.50 -7.12
CA THR A 72 18.04 -9.31 -7.68
C THR A 72 17.59 -10.41 -6.72
N THR A 73 18.54 -11.12 -6.10
CA THR A 73 18.24 -12.19 -5.13
C THR A 73 17.44 -11.67 -3.93
N ARG A 74 17.81 -10.49 -3.41
CA ARG A 74 17.12 -9.86 -2.28
C ARG A 74 15.71 -9.40 -2.66
N VAL A 75 15.57 -8.78 -3.83
CA VAL A 75 14.27 -8.35 -4.36
C VAL A 75 13.32 -9.54 -4.53
N LEU A 76 13.79 -10.64 -5.11
CA LEU A 76 12.96 -11.85 -5.30
C LEU A 76 12.56 -12.50 -3.97
N LYS A 77 13.46 -12.50 -2.98
CA LYS A 77 13.17 -13.04 -1.63
C LYS A 77 12.07 -12.24 -0.94
N GLU A 78 12.18 -10.91 -0.94
CA GLU A 78 11.17 -10.05 -0.33
C GLU A 78 9.85 -10.07 -1.10
N PHE A 79 9.89 -10.12 -2.42
CA PHE A 79 8.68 -10.30 -3.23
C PHE A 79 7.96 -11.61 -2.88
N SER A 80 8.71 -12.70 -2.70
CA SER A 80 8.16 -14.01 -2.31
C SER A 80 7.56 -13.97 -0.90
N ARG A 81 8.21 -13.27 0.04
CA ARG A 81 7.71 -13.07 1.41
C ARG A 81 6.42 -12.23 1.44
N LEU A 82 6.35 -11.14 0.70
CA LEU A 82 5.15 -10.31 0.61
C LEU A 82 4.01 -11.06 -0.08
N SER A 83 4.32 -11.83 -1.12
CA SER A 83 3.34 -12.66 -1.83
C SER A 83 2.77 -13.77 -0.94
N SER A 84 3.60 -14.41 -0.10
CA SER A 84 3.13 -15.42 0.84
C SER A 84 2.26 -14.82 1.95
N LEU A 85 2.62 -13.64 2.47
CA LEU A 85 1.79 -12.89 3.43
C LEU A 85 0.42 -12.54 2.83
N ALA A 86 0.38 -12.10 1.57
CA ALA A 86 -0.85 -11.83 0.85
C ALA A 86 -1.69 -13.11 0.61
N ALA A 87 -1.04 -14.24 0.33
CA ALA A 87 -1.71 -15.53 0.15
C ALA A 87 -2.23 -16.13 1.47
N THR A 88 -1.59 -15.81 2.61
CA THR A 88 -2.03 -16.24 3.95
C THR A 88 -3.06 -15.31 4.58
N ARG A 89 -3.37 -14.15 3.97
CA ARG A 89 -4.55 -13.40 4.39
C ARG A 89 -5.75 -14.32 4.17
N PRO A 90 -6.54 -14.62 5.21
CA PRO A 90 -7.79 -15.33 5.01
C PRO A 90 -8.55 -14.56 3.93
N LYS A 91 -8.97 -15.23 2.85
CA LYS A 91 -9.97 -14.62 1.96
C LYS A 91 -11.10 -14.14 2.87
N PRO A 92 -11.55 -12.88 2.75
CA PRO A 92 -12.62 -12.38 3.59
C PRO A 92 -13.78 -13.38 3.48
N GLN A 93 -14.03 -14.11 4.56
CA GLN A 93 -15.15 -15.03 4.58
C GLN A 93 -16.40 -14.15 4.44
N PRO A 94 -17.35 -14.50 3.56
CA PRO A 94 -18.59 -13.77 3.50
C PRO A 94 -19.18 -13.72 4.91
N LEU A 95 -19.64 -12.54 5.33
CA LEU A 95 -20.31 -12.37 6.62
C LEU A 95 -21.41 -13.42 6.73
N ALA A 96 -21.56 -14.01 7.91
CA ALA A 96 -22.63 -15.00 8.17
C ALA A 96 -24.02 -14.44 7.79
N GLU A 97 -24.19 -13.13 8.00
CA GLU A 97 -25.30 -12.35 7.47
C GLU A 97 -24.79 -11.13 6.71
N PRO A 98 -25.22 -10.91 5.45
CA PRO A 98 -24.79 -9.74 4.70
C PRO A 98 -25.33 -8.45 5.33
N LEU A 99 -24.55 -7.38 5.18
CA LEU A 99 -25.05 -6.03 5.45
C LEU A 99 -26.11 -5.67 4.40
N THR A 100 -27.21 -5.11 4.86
CA THR A 100 -28.18 -4.43 4.00
C THR A 100 -27.54 -3.21 3.34
N GLU A 101 -28.15 -2.70 2.28
CA GLU A 101 -27.71 -1.48 1.60
C GLU A 101 -27.59 -0.32 2.60
N ARG A 102 -28.58 -0.17 3.48
CA ARG A 102 -28.62 0.88 4.49
C ARG A 102 -27.54 0.75 5.55
N GLU A 103 -27.27 -0.47 6.02
CA GLU A 103 -26.16 -0.72 6.95
C GLU A 103 -24.81 -0.45 6.30
N THR A 104 -24.65 -0.76 5.02
CA THR A 104 -23.44 -0.46 4.25
C THR A 104 -23.20 1.05 4.13
N GLU A 105 -24.25 1.84 3.85
CA GLU A 105 -24.16 3.31 3.83
C GLU A 105 -23.73 3.87 5.19
N VAL A 106 -24.35 3.40 6.27
CA VAL A 106 -23.99 3.81 7.64
C VAL A 106 -22.53 3.44 7.93
N LEU A 107 -22.09 2.23 7.58
CA LEU A 107 -20.71 1.77 7.78
C LEU A 107 -19.69 2.62 7.01
N ARG A 108 -19.97 2.99 5.75
CA ARG A 108 -19.12 3.90 4.96
C ARG A 108 -18.98 5.27 5.63
N LEU A 109 -20.09 5.83 6.11
CA LEU A 109 -20.03 7.10 6.83
C LEU A 109 -19.27 6.96 8.16
N MET A 110 -19.41 5.82 8.85
CA MET A 110 -18.62 5.58 10.05
C MET A 110 -17.12 5.57 9.76
N ALA A 111 -16.70 4.90 8.69
CA ALA A 111 -15.31 4.82 8.24
C ALA A 111 -14.74 6.18 7.83
N SER A 112 -15.59 7.11 7.35
CA SER A 112 -15.21 8.51 7.08
C SER A 112 -15.07 9.38 8.35
N GLY A 113 -15.30 8.82 9.54
CA GLY A 113 -15.22 9.54 10.82
C GLY A 113 -16.50 10.25 11.25
N ALA A 114 -17.62 10.09 10.53
CA ALA A 114 -18.87 10.81 10.80
C ALA A 114 -19.54 10.38 12.12
N SER A 115 -19.96 11.33 12.96
CA SER A 115 -20.68 11.04 14.19
C SER A 115 -22.07 10.44 13.91
N ASN A 116 -22.74 9.83 14.91
CA ASN A 116 -24.12 9.34 14.72
C ASN A 116 -25.10 10.46 14.39
N GLN A 117 -24.81 11.69 14.79
CA GLN A 117 -25.60 12.87 14.42
C GLN A 117 -25.35 13.23 12.95
N ASP A 118 -24.09 13.29 12.53
CA ASP A 118 -23.73 13.59 11.13
C ASP A 118 -24.33 12.55 10.16
N ILE A 119 -24.33 11.28 10.57
CA ILE A 119 -24.94 10.18 9.80
C ILE A 119 -26.45 10.38 9.72
N ALA A 120 -27.10 10.73 10.83
CA ALA A 120 -28.54 10.98 10.87
C ALA A 120 -28.95 12.12 9.93
N GLU A 121 -28.18 13.22 9.94
CA GLU A 121 -28.36 14.38 9.08
C GLU A 121 -28.15 14.03 7.60
N LYS A 122 -27.02 13.37 7.25
CA LYS A 122 -26.70 12.99 5.87
C LYS A 122 -27.70 12.00 5.27
N LEU A 123 -28.22 11.10 6.11
CA LEU A 123 -29.12 10.04 5.67
C LEU A 123 -30.60 10.36 5.89
N PHE A 124 -30.92 11.56 6.40
CA PHE A 124 -32.28 12.03 6.70
C PHE A 124 -33.09 11.06 7.59
N ILE A 125 -32.48 10.53 8.65
CA ILE A 125 -33.11 9.60 9.61
C ILE A 125 -32.85 10.03 11.05
N GLY A 126 -33.61 9.48 12.00
CA GLY A 126 -33.40 9.76 13.42
C GLY A 126 -32.09 9.17 13.95
N GLN A 127 -31.44 9.86 14.90
CA GLN A 127 -30.22 9.36 15.57
C GLN A 127 -30.44 8.00 16.26
N GLY A 128 -31.66 7.73 16.75
CA GLY A 128 -32.05 6.42 17.28
C GLY A 128 -31.98 5.30 16.23
N THR A 129 -32.41 5.59 14.99
CA THR A 129 -32.33 4.68 13.85
C THR A 129 -30.88 4.41 13.46
N VAL A 130 -30.02 5.42 13.47
CA VAL A 130 -28.57 5.23 13.25
C VAL A 130 -27.97 4.30 14.31
N LYS A 131 -28.27 4.52 15.60
CA LYS A 131 -27.81 3.64 16.69
C LYS A 131 -28.27 2.20 16.50
N HIS A 132 -29.47 1.99 15.97
CA HIS A 132 -29.97 0.66 15.63
C HIS A 132 -29.14 0.01 14.51
N HIS A 133 -28.89 0.71 13.41
CA HIS A 133 -28.03 0.21 12.33
C HIS A 133 -26.60 -0.08 12.81
N VAL A 134 -26.01 0.79 13.63
CA VAL A 134 -24.66 0.58 14.20
C VAL A 134 -24.59 -0.70 15.03
N ARG A 135 -25.62 -0.98 15.85
CA ARG A 135 -25.69 -2.24 16.62
C ARG A 135 -25.82 -3.46 15.72
N ALA A 136 -26.65 -3.38 14.69
CA ALA A 136 -26.82 -4.48 13.73
C ALA A 136 -25.52 -4.75 12.96
N ILE A 137 -24.81 -3.69 12.53
CA ILE A 137 -23.48 -3.79 11.90
C ILE A 137 -22.49 -4.47 12.85
N PHE A 138 -22.44 -4.07 14.13
CA PHE A 138 -21.53 -4.69 15.09
C PHE A 138 -21.82 -6.18 15.27
N ALA A 139 -23.10 -6.55 15.38
CA ALA A 139 -23.49 -7.95 15.49
C ALA A 139 -23.08 -8.75 14.23
N LYS A 140 -23.34 -8.22 13.03
CA LYS A 140 -23.01 -8.89 11.76
C LYS A 140 -21.50 -8.98 11.51
N LEU A 141 -20.73 -7.97 11.90
CA LEU A 141 -19.26 -7.97 11.78
C LEU A 141 -18.56 -8.70 12.93
N GLY A 142 -19.26 -9.04 14.02
CA GLY A 142 -18.63 -9.50 15.26
C GLY A 142 -17.76 -8.41 15.93
N ALA A 143 -18.05 -7.13 15.66
CA ALA A 143 -17.30 -6.01 16.21
C ALA A 143 -17.74 -5.70 17.64
N ARG A 144 -16.78 -5.36 18.50
CA ARG A 144 -17.02 -5.01 19.92
C ARG A 144 -17.22 -3.52 20.14
N ASP A 145 -16.69 -2.71 19.24
CA ASP A 145 -16.76 -1.27 19.27
C ASP A 145 -16.63 -0.70 17.84
N ARG A 146 -16.78 0.62 17.75
CA ARG A 146 -16.76 1.35 16.47
C ARG A 146 -15.41 1.25 15.75
N VAL A 147 -14.31 1.32 16.48
CA VAL A 147 -12.97 1.27 15.88
C VAL A 147 -12.73 -0.13 15.31
N HIS A 148 -13.09 -1.17 16.07
CA HIS A 148 -13.02 -2.56 15.61
C HIS A 148 -13.89 -2.78 14.37
N ALA A 149 -15.11 -2.23 14.33
CA ALA A 149 -15.98 -2.34 13.17
C ALA A 149 -15.38 -1.70 11.90
N ILE A 150 -14.73 -0.54 12.04
CA ILE A 150 -14.09 0.16 10.92
C ILE A 150 -12.87 -0.63 10.42
N LEU A 151 -12.04 -1.16 11.33
CA LEU A 151 -10.88 -1.99 10.97
C LEU A 151 -11.32 -3.26 10.23
N LEU A 152 -12.31 -3.98 10.77
CA LEU A 152 -12.88 -5.16 10.10
C LEU A 152 -13.46 -4.82 8.74
N ALA A 153 -14.13 -3.68 8.59
CA ALA A 153 -14.67 -3.25 7.31
C ALA A 153 -13.57 -2.99 6.27
N GLN A 154 -12.43 -2.42 6.67
CA GLN A 154 -11.26 -2.26 5.80
C GLN A 154 -10.61 -3.60 5.45
N GLU A 155 -10.43 -4.50 6.43
CA GLU A 155 -9.87 -5.83 6.21
C GLU A 155 -10.73 -6.68 5.25
N LEU A 156 -12.05 -6.54 5.34
CA LEU A 156 -13.03 -7.24 4.51
C LEU A 156 -13.33 -6.53 3.18
N ASN A 157 -12.70 -5.38 2.89
CA ASN A 157 -12.95 -4.53 1.70
C ASN A 157 -14.43 -4.13 1.54
N LEU A 158 -15.12 -3.84 2.65
CA LEU A 158 -16.50 -3.36 2.65
C LEU A 158 -16.60 -1.82 2.50
N VAL A 159 -15.50 -1.12 2.80
CA VAL A 159 -15.37 0.35 2.76
C VAL A 159 -14.00 0.78 2.24
#